data_AF-A0A433J0G7-F1
#
_entry.id   AF-A0A433J0G7-F1
#
_cell.length_a   1.000
_cell.length_b   1.000
_cell.length_c   1.000
_cell.angle_alpha   90.00
_cell.angle_beta   90.00
_cell.angle_gamma   90.00
#
_symmetry.space_group_name_H-M   'P 1'
#
loop_
_entity.id
_entity.type
_entity.pdbx_description
1 polymer ?
#
loop_
_entity_poly.entity_id
_entity_poly.type
_entity_poly.pdbx_seq_one_letter_code
_entity_poly.pdbx_strand_id
1 'polypeptide(L)'
;MSKTIIWAETDAKGFESECLFNEDSRCYEVMVCASGRRLCQSEHFTAQTDPMQGLTEADRLKSVQIAERLTIEIERELGDR
;
A
#
# COMPACT_ATOMS: atom_id res chain seq x y z
N MET A 1 13.97 7.59 10.16
CA MET A 1 13.05 6.51 9.77
C MET A 1 13.00 6.52 8.28
N SER A 2 13.58 5.50 7.65
CA SER A 2 13.65 5.35 6.19
C SER A 2 12.52 4.42 5.75
N LYS A 3 12.03 4.63 4.52
CA LYS A 3 10.96 3.82 3.91
C LYS A 3 11.49 3.26 2.61
N THR A 4 11.31 1.96 2.41
CA THR A 4 11.70 1.28 1.18
C THR A 4 10.44 0.93 0.38
N ILE A 5 10.43 1.33 -0.90
CA ILE A 5 9.34 0.97 -1.83
C ILE A 5 9.50 -0.49 -2.21
N ILE A 6 8.50 -1.30 -1.83
CA ILE A 6 8.43 -2.71 -2.19
C ILE A 6 7.83 -2.86 -3.60
N TRP A 7 6.74 -2.13 -3.86
CA TRP A 7 6.14 -2.01 -5.18
C TRP A 7 5.35 -0.72 -5.28
N ALA A 8 5.17 -0.23 -6.50
CA ALA A 8 4.33 0.90 -6.83
C ALA A 8 3.65 0.64 -8.19
N GLU A 9 2.40 1.07 -8.33
CA GLU A 9 1.61 0.94 -9.54
C GLU A 9 0.74 2.19 -9.74
N THR A 10 0.47 2.54 -11.00
CA THR A 10 -0.50 3.56 -11.36
C THR A 10 -1.52 2.96 -12.32
N ASP A 11 -2.80 3.07 -12.00
CA ASP A 11 -3.86 2.53 -12.83
C ASP A 11 -4.18 3.44 -14.04
N ALA A 12 -5.05 2.95 -14.93
CA ALA A 12 -5.46 3.70 -16.13
C ALA A 12 -6.30 4.96 -15.83
N LYS A 13 -6.86 5.08 -14.62
CA LYS A 13 -7.61 6.27 -14.16
C LYS A 13 -6.69 7.30 -13.48
N GLY A 14 -5.42 6.95 -13.26
CA GLY A 14 -4.42 7.79 -12.61
C GLY A 14 -4.43 7.69 -11.08
N PHE A 15 -4.98 6.62 -10.50
CA PHE A 15 -4.79 6.31 -9.09
C PHE A 15 -3.45 5.63 -8.89
N GLU A 16 -2.68 6.11 -7.92
CA GLU A 16 -1.38 5.57 -7.56
C GLU A 16 -1.55 4.67 -6.33
N SER A 17 -0.91 3.50 -6.34
CA SER A 17 -0.86 2.58 -5.21
C SER A 17 0.59 2.23 -4.91
N GLU A 18 0.96 2.27 -3.64
CA GLU A 18 2.32 2.01 -3.18
C GLU A 18 2.32 1.08 -1.97
N CYS A 19 3.29 0.18 -1.92
CA CYS A 19 3.57 -0.63 -0.75
C CYS A 19 4.98 -0.31 -0.24
N LEU A 20 5.04 0.13 1.01
CA LEU A 20 6.20 0.71 1.65
C LEU A 20 6.56 -0.10 2.89
N PHE A 21 7.80 -0.54 3.00
CA PHE A 21 8.31 -1.10 4.24
C PHE A 21 8.87 0.03 5.11
N ASN A 22 8.36 0.14 6.33
CA ASN A 22 8.97 0.97 7.36
C ASN A 22 10.18 0.19 7.89
N GLU A 23 11.41 0.66 7.65
CA GLU A 23 12.65 -0.05 7.96
C GLU A 23 12.95 -0.15 9.48
N ASP A 24 11.93 -0.48 10.26
CA ASP A 24 12.07 -0.96 11.63
C ASP A 24 12.04 -2.49 11.62
N SER A 25 13.23 -3.06 11.74
CA SER A 25 13.47 -4.50 11.77
C SER A 25 12.83 -5.23 12.95
N ARG A 26 12.20 -4.50 13.89
CA ARG A 26 11.54 -5.09 15.07
C ARG A 26 10.08 -5.44 14.83
N CYS A 27 9.41 -4.81 13.86
CA CYS A 27 7.96 -4.94 13.70
C CYS A 27 7.50 -5.33 12.30
N TYR A 28 8.40 -5.46 11.31
CA TYR A 28 8.07 -5.83 9.92
C TYR A 28 6.84 -5.07 9.39
N GLU A 29 6.74 -3.79 9.75
CA GLU A 29 5.58 -2.97 9.47
C GLU A 29 5.61 -2.53 8.00
N VAL A 30 4.56 -2.91 7.28
CA VAL A 30 4.31 -2.52 5.91
C VAL A 30 3.15 -1.53 5.90
N MET A 31 3.29 -0.48 5.12
CA MET A 31 2.27 0.53 4.86
C MET A 31 1.89 0.45 3.39
N VAL A 32 0.59 0.32 3.13
CA VAL A 32 0.03 0.38 1.78
C VAL A 32 -0.70 1.69 1.64
N CYS A 33 -0.41 2.42 0.59
CA CYS A 33 -1.02 3.71 0.27
C CYS A 33 -1.76 3.60 -1.05
N ALA A 34 -2.90 4.28 -1.16
CA ALA A 34 -3.51 4.63 -2.44
C ALA A 34 -3.70 6.14 -2.49
N SER A 35 -3.49 6.74 -3.65
CA SER A 35 -3.69 8.18 -3.84
C SER A 35 -4.32 8.50 -5.19
N GLY A 36 -5.12 9.57 -5.21
CA GLY A 36 -5.69 10.17 -6.40
C GLY A 36 -5.64 11.68 -6.29
N ARG A 37 -6.23 12.38 -7.27
CA ARG A 37 -6.14 13.85 -7.51
C ARG A 37 -5.87 14.74 -6.28
N ARG A 38 -6.56 14.53 -5.15
CA ARG A 38 -6.34 15.25 -3.87
C ARG A 38 -6.64 14.41 -2.61
N LEU A 39 -6.71 13.09 -2.76
CA LEU A 39 -7.07 12.19 -1.67
C LEU A 39 -6.03 11.11 -1.58
N CYS A 40 -5.55 10.84 -0.38
CA CYS A 40 -4.59 9.80 -0.09
C CYS A 40 -5.09 9.06 1.14
N GLN A 41 -5.10 7.73 1.05
CA GLN A 41 -5.44 6.85 2.15
C GLN A 41 -4.34 5.80 2.31
N SER A 42 -4.15 5.34 3.54
CA SER A 42 -3.12 4.35 3.86
C SER A 42 -3.59 3.40 4.94
N GLU A 43 -3.16 2.15 4.84
CA GLU A 43 -3.36 1.14 5.88
C GLU A 43 -2.03 0.42 6.16
N HIS A 44 -1.84 0.01 7.42
CA HIS A 44 -0.64 -0.70 7.86
C HIS A 44 -0.95 -2.15 8.20
N PHE A 45 0.00 -3.04 7.96
CA PHE A 45 -0.03 -4.40 8.48
C PHE A 45 1.38 -4.91 8.80
N THR A 46 1.46 -5.87 9.71
CA THR A 46 2.71 -6.58 10.01
C THR A 46 2.90 -7.74 9.04
N ALA A 47 4.01 -7.74 8.30
CA ALA A 47 4.41 -8.85 7.43
C ALA A 47 4.93 -10.04 8.25
N GLN A 48 4.85 -11.24 7.66
CA GLN A 48 5.29 -12.48 8.33
C GLN A 48 6.81 -12.64 8.35
N THR A 49 7.48 -12.07 7.36
CA THR A 49 8.94 -12.10 7.20
C THR A 49 9.46 -10.70 6.93
N ASP A 50 10.77 -10.53 7.05
CA ASP A 50 11.46 -9.29 6.71
C ASP A 50 11.16 -8.88 5.25
N PRO A 51 10.42 -7.77 5.01
CA PRO A 51 10.09 -7.32 3.66
C PRO A 51 11.31 -6.97 2.81
N MET A 52 12.48 -6.71 3.42
CA MET A 52 13.73 -6.49 2.69
C MET A 52 14.25 -7.76 1.99
N GLN A 53 13.84 -8.94 2.46
CA GLN A 53 14.12 -10.21 1.80
C GLN A 53 13.05 -10.58 0.74
N GLY A 54 12.05 -9.71 0.57
CA GLY A 54 10.86 -9.94 -0.25
C GLY A 54 9.64 -10.32 0.59
N LEU A 55 8.46 -9.93 0.09
CA LEU A 55 7.19 -10.33 0.69
C LEU A 55 6.91 -11.81 0.41
N THR A 56 6.33 -12.48 1.41
CA THR A 56 5.67 -13.77 1.19
C THR A 56 4.53 -13.61 0.19
N GLU A 57 4.09 -14.69 -0.45
CA GLU A 57 2.92 -14.65 -1.34
C GLU A 57 1.66 -14.14 -0.60
N ALA A 58 1.47 -14.56 0.65
CA ALA A 58 0.36 -14.11 1.47
C ALA A 58 0.42 -12.61 1.78
N ASP A 59 1.59 -12.09 2.15
CA ASP A 59 1.78 -10.66 2.43
C ASP A 59 1.66 -9.82 1.16
N ARG A 60 2.14 -10.34 0.02
CA ARG A 60 1.97 -9.71 -1.29
C ARG A 60 0.50 -9.62 -1.66
N LEU A 61 -0.24 -10.73 -1.62
CA LEU A 61 -1.68 -10.76 -1.90
C LEU A 61 -2.46 -9.80 -0.99
N LYS A 62 -2.13 -9.81 0.31
CA LYS A 62 -2.72 -8.89 1.28
C LYS A 62 -2.43 -7.42 0.92
N SER A 63 -1.21 -7.08 0.55
CA SER A 63 -0.86 -5.70 0.17
C SER A 63 -1.63 -5.23 -1.07
N VAL A 64 -1.85 -6.10 -2.05
CA VAL A 64 -2.64 -5.80 -3.25
C VAL A 64 -4.12 -5.60 -2.90
N GLN A 65 -4.69 -6.51 -2.09
CA GLN A 65 -6.09 -6.39 -1.65
C GLN A 65 -6.35 -5.08 -0.88
N ILE A 66 -5.40 -4.66 -0.04
CA ILE A 66 -5.49 -3.38 0.67
C ILE A 66 -5.47 -2.23 -0.34
N ALA A 67 -4.55 -2.23 -1.31
CA ALA A 67 -4.45 -1.18 -2.32
C ALA A 67 -5.72 -1.07 -3.20
N GLU A 68 -6.28 -2.20 -3.63
CA GLU A 68 -7.54 -2.24 -4.37
C GLU A 68 -8.68 -1.65 -3.55
N ARG A 69 -8.81 -2.05 -2.28
CA ARG A 69 -9.84 -1.54 -1.38
C ARG A 69 -9.72 -0.02 -1.17
N LEU A 70 -8.51 0.46 -0.85
CA LEU A 70 -8.23 1.90 -0.67
C LEU A 70 -8.51 2.68 -1.96
N THR A 71 -8.15 2.15 -3.13
CA THR A 71 -8.44 2.80 -4.41
C THR A 71 -9.95 2.91 -4.67
N ILE A 72 -10.72 1.86 -4.37
CA ILE A 72 -12.19 1.89 -4.48
C ILE A 72 -12.79 2.91 -3.50
N GLU A 73 -12.28 2.99 -2.27
CA GLU A 73 -12.72 3.96 -1.27
C GLU A 73 -12.46 5.40 -1.75
N ILE A 74 -11.26 5.66 -2.28
CA ILE A 74 -10.90 6.95 -2.89
C ILE A 74 -11.78 7.27 -4.10
N GLU A 75 -12.01 6.30 -5.01
CA GLU A 75 -12.84 6.50 -6.19
C GLU A 75 -14.27 6.88 -5.79
N ARG A 76 -14.84 6.20 -4.79
CA ARG A 76 -16.17 6.53 -4.25
C ARG A 76 -16.21 7.93 -3.65
N GLU A 77 -15.24 8.28 -2.81
CA GLU A 77 -15.20 9.61 -2.20
C GLU A 77 -15.03 10.76 -3.20
N LEU A 78 -14.37 10.51 -4.33
CA LEU A 78 -14.23 11.48 -5.41
C LEU A 78 -15.46 11.52 -6.34
N GLY A 79 -16.20 10.40 -6.47
CA GLY A 79 -17.38 10.28 -7.31
C GLY A 79 -18.70 10.74 -6.65
N ASP A 80 -18.79 10.68 -5.32
CA ASP A 80 -19.95 11.17 -4.53
C ASP A 80 -19.93 12.71 -4.32
N ARG A 81 -19.12 13.46 -5.09
CA ARG A 81 -18.94 14.91 -4.97
C ARG A 81 -19.33 15.70 -6.21
#